data_AF-A0A1D2A3V7-F1
#
_entry.id   AF-A0A1D2A3V7-F1
#
_cell.length_a   1.000
_cell.length_b   1.000
_cell.length_c   1.000
_cell.angle_alpha   90.00
_cell.angle_beta   90.00
_cell.angle_gamma   90.00
#
_symmetry.space_group_name_H-M   'P 1'
#
loop_
_entity.id
_entity.type
_entity.pdbx_description
1 polymer ?
#
loop_
_entity_poly.entity_id
_entity_poly.type
_entity_poly.pdbx_seq_one_letter_code
_entity_poly.pdbx_strand_id
1 'polypeptide(L)'
;MSGWPEFVRDVQTGSTKLPRGLPQVRSGTLVLDDQAHSLSELGGSPELWAGVTKLYASNGALRSLQGLELLCNVRFLYLDHNELPERELLMLSGLPRHQLECLDIQGNPGFTDEVMQALMDVPGLLSRTEFLNGVRLRDGRR
;
A
#
# COMPACT_ATOMS: atom_id res chain seq x y z
N MET A 1 31.22 -12.43 3.10
CA MET A 1 30.06 -13.33 3.00
C MET A 1 28.93 -12.65 3.76
N SER A 2 28.23 -11.71 3.11
CA SER A 2 26.94 -11.96 2.44
C SER A 2 25.96 -12.67 3.38
N GLY A 3 25.02 -11.91 3.93
CA GLY A 3 23.89 -12.47 4.63
C GLY A 3 22.99 -11.34 5.08
N TRP A 4 21.84 -11.20 4.41
CA TRP A 4 20.78 -10.29 4.81
C TRP A 4 20.52 -10.35 6.32
N PRO A 5 20.14 -9.24 6.97
CA PRO A 5 19.87 -9.23 8.40
C PRO A 5 18.75 -10.25 8.73
N GLU A 6 18.89 -10.97 9.84
CA GLU A 6 18.02 -12.07 10.32
C GLU A 6 16.51 -11.81 10.12
N PHE A 7 16.06 -10.57 10.28
CA PHE A 7 14.64 -10.20 10.20
C PHE A 7 13.99 -10.39 8.81
N VAL A 8 14.78 -10.42 7.72
CA VAL A 8 14.25 -10.70 6.38
C VAL A 8 13.82 -12.17 6.25
N ARG A 9 14.35 -13.08 7.08
CA ARG A 9 13.82 -14.44 7.19
C ARG A 9 12.53 -14.49 8.01
N ASP A 10 12.40 -13.68 9.06
CA ASP A 10 11.25 -13.74 9.98
C ASP A 10 9.93 -13.24 9.39
N VAL A 11 9.98 -12.26 8.48
CA VAL A 11 8.78 -11.73 7.81
C VAL A 11 8.17 -12.74 6.82
N GLN A 12 8.97 -13.66 6.29
CA GLN A 12 8.51 -14.74 5.40
C GLN A 12 8.19 -16.05 6.12
N THR A 13 8.70 -16.27 7.34
CA THR A 13 8.47 -17.53 8.10
C THR A 13 7.31 -17.46 9.09
N GLY A 14 6.59 -16.34 9.19
CA GLY A 14 5.32 -16.26 9.92
C GLY A 14 5.45 -16.35 11.45
N SER A 15 6.61 -16.02 12.03
CA SER A 15 6.87 -16.28 13.45
C SER A 15 7.07 -15.07 14.36
N THR A 16 6.81 -13.84 13.92
CA THR A 16 6.86 -12.67 14.81
C THR A 16 5.55 -11.88 14.78
N LYS A 17 4.75 -12.01 15.85
CA LYS A 17 3.86 -10.93 16.29
C LYS A 17 4.74 -9.69 16.47
N LEU A 18 4.60 -8.73 15.56
CA LEU A 18 5.37 -7.50 15.56
C LEU A 18 5.01 -6.67 16.81
N PRO A 19 5.95 -5.90 17.39
CA PRO A 19 5.65 -5.04 18.54
C PRO A 19 4.67 -3.93 18.14
N ARG A 20 3.68 -3.71 19.00
CA ARG A 20 2.51 -2.86 18.79
C ARG A 20 2.86 -1.39 18.51
N GLY A 21 2.21 -0.81 17.50
CA GLY A 21 1.83 0.60 17.46
C GLY A 21 2.75 1.56 16.71
N LEU A 22 3.74 1.09 15.93
CA LEU A 22 4.61 2.02 15.18
C LEU A 22 4.88 1.58 13.73
N PRO A 23 4.66 2.48 12.74
CA PRO A 23 5.07 2.26 11.36
C PRO A 23 6.59 2.12 11.24
N GLN A 24 7.05 1.13 10.49
CA GLN A 24 8.47 0.98 10.17
C GLN A 24 8.77 1.52 8.77
N VAL A 25 9.58 2.58 8.68
CA VAL A 25 10.14 3.07 7.41
C VAL A 25 11.57 2.56 7.23
N ARG A 26 11.83 1.70 6.23
CA ARG A 26 13.18 1.24 5.87
C ARG A 26 13.36 1.22 4.35
N SER A 27 14.39 1.94 3.86
CA SER A 27 14.70 2.04 2.42
C SER A 27 13.48 2.39 1.55
N GLY A 28 12.70 3.36 2.03
CA GLY A 28 11.46 3.80 1.37
C GLY A 28 10.30 2.82 1.44
N THR A 29 10.37 1.80 2.29
CA THR A 29 9.25 0.89 2.57
C THR A 29 8.65 1.22 3.91
N LEU A 30 7.35 1.46 3.93
CA LEU A 30 6.50 1.63 5.09
C LEU A 30 5.69 0.35 5.33
N VAL A 31 5.74 -0.21 6.54
CA VAL A 31 4.91 -1.35 6.94
C VAL A 31 4.00 -0.92 8.09
N LEU A 32 2.70 -1.20 7.96
CA LEU A 32 1.72 -1.01 9.02
C LEU A 32 1.57 -2.26 9.87
N ASP A 33 1.28 -2.05 11.15
CA ASP A 33 0.82 -3.13 12.01
C ASP A 33 -0.67 -3.44 11.76
N ASP A 34 -1.13 -4.56 12.32
CA ASP A 34 -2.50 -5.05 12.19
C ASP A 34 -3.52 -4.28 13.05
N GLN A 35 -3.07 -3.31 13.86
CA GLN A 35 -3.92 -2.51 14.74
C GLN A 35 -4.22 -1.12 14.19
N ALA A 36 -3.44 -0.64 13.22
CA ALA A 36 -3.69 0.64 12.56
C ALA A 36 -5.04 0.62 11.83
N HIS A 37 -5.88 1.60 12.11
CA HIS A 37 -7.17 1.75 11.43
C HIS A 37 -7.15 2.84 10.36
N SER A 38 -6.15 3.72 10.39
CA SER A 38 -5.93 4.82 9.45
C SER A 38 -4.44 5.15 9.30
N LEU A 39 -4.04 5.64 8.12
CA LEU A 39 -2.67 6.15 7.90
C LEU A 39 -2.39 7.45 8.66
N SER A 40 -3.41 8.20 9.06
CA SER A 40 -3.27 9.41 9.86
C SER A 40 -2.78 9.13 11.30
N GLU A 41 -2.93 7.89 11.79
CA GLU A 41 -2.47 7.47 13.12
C GLU A 41 -0.94 7.37 13.22
N LEU A 42 -0.26 7.34 12.08
CA LEU A 42 1.20 7.19 11.99
C LEU A 42 1.98 8.44 12.37
N GLY A 43 1.33 9.61 12.40
CA GLY A 43 1.98 10.90 12.65
C GLY A 43 3.01 11.23 11.56
N GLY A 44 4.19 11.73 11.97
CA GLY A 44 5.31 12.01 11.06
C GLY A 44 5.24 13.36 10.33
N SER A 45 6.27 13.66 9.55
CA SER A 45 6.39 14.91 8.78
C SER A 45 6.53 14.61 7.29
N PRO A 46 6.23 15.58 6.40
CA PRO A 46 6.39 15.41 4.96
C PRO A 46 7.79 14.91 4.55
N GLU A 47 8.84 15.32 5.27
CA GLU A 47 10.22 14.90 5.02
C GLU A 47 10.44 13.41 5.29
N LEU A 48 9.80 12.86 6.33
CA LEU A 48 9.82 11.42 6.62
C LEU A 48 9.15 10.63 5.49
N TRP A 49 8.02 11.14 5.00
CA TRP A 49 7.18 10.48 4.00
C TRP A 49 7.71 10.61 2.58
N ALA A 50 8.49 11.65 2.28
CA ALA A 50 9.10 11.87 0.98
C ALA A 50 9.98 10.69 0.50
N GLY A 51 10.57 9.94 1.43
CA GLY A 51 11.37 8.75 1.10
C GLY A 51 10.55 7.50 0.81
N VAL A 52 9.26 7.47 1.14
CA VAL A 52 8.42 6.27 1.07
C VAL A 52 7.91 6.06 -0.36
N THR A 53 8.26 4.91 -0.92
CA THR A 53 7.85 4.44 -2.24
C THR A 53 7.00 3.16 -2.18
N LYS A 54 6.96 2.47 -1.04
CA LYS A 54 6.19 1.24 -0.83
C LYS A 54 5.42 1.31 0.48
N LEU A 55 4.16 0.92 0.45
CA LEU A 55 3.33 0.70 1.63
C LEU A 55 2.85 -0.75 1.65
N TYR A 56 3.16 -1.45 2.74
CA TYR A 56 2.61 -2.77 3.06
C TYR A 56 1.68 -2.65 4.25
N ALA A 57 0.39 -2.89 4.02
CA ALA A 57 -0.63 -2.86 5.04
C ALA A 57 -1.69 -3.95 4.78
N SER A 58 -1.28 -5.10 4.27
CA SER A 58 -2.17 -6.22 3.98
C SER A 58 -2.62 -6.95 5.25
N ASN A 59 -3.81 -7.58 5.22
CA ASN A 59 -4.33 -8.42 6.31
C ASN A 59 -4.41 -7.70 7.67
N GLY A 60 -4.80 -6.43 7.64
CA GLY A 60 -4.95 -5.59 8.82
C GLY A 60 -6.41 -5.21 9.10
N ALA A 61 -6.58 -4.15 9.88
CA ALA A 61 -7.88 -3.59 10.26
C ALA A 61 -8.07 -2.16 9.72
N LEU A 62 -7.42 -1.80 8.60
CA LEU A 62 -7.55 -0.47 8.01
C LEU A 62 -9.01 -0.24 7.57
N ARG A 63 -9.56 0.87 8.04
CA ARG A 63 -10.91 1.34 7.70
C ARG A 63 -10.89 2.69 7.00
N SER A 64 -9.74 3.37 6.98
CA SER A 64 -9.56 4.63 6.28
C SER A 64 -8.19 4.75 5.61
N LEU A 65 -8.17 5.42 4.47
CA LEU A 65 -6.94 5.84 3.77
C LEU A 65 -6.56 7.30 4.05
N GLN A 66 -7.23 7.97 5.01
CA GLN A 66 -6.84 9.32 5.43
C GLN A 66 -5.36 9.35 5.83
N GLY A 67 -4.58 10.28 5.27
CA GLY A 67 -3.13 10.35 5.46
C GLY A 67 -2.33 9.74 4.30
N LEU A 68 -2.96 9.01 3.37
CA LEU A 68 -2.30 8.49 2.17
C LEU A 68 -1.72 9.61 1.30
N GLU A 69 -2.34 10.80 1.30
CA GLU A 69 -1.87 11.99 0.59
C GLU A 69 -0.48 12.45 1.01
N LEU A 70 0.00 12.03 2.20
CA LEU A 70 1.35 12.31 2.67
C LEU A 70 2.41 11.45 1.96
N LEU A 71 2.04 10.29 1.42
CA LEU A 71 2.93 9.36 0.74
C LEU A 71 3.09 9.71 -0.75
N CYS A 72 3.56 10.93 -1.03
CA CYS A 72 3.57 11.51 -2.38
C CYS A 72 4.38 10.72 -3.42
N ASN A 73 5.36 9.91 -3.00
CA ASN A 73 6.22 9.13 -3.88
C ASN A 73 5.86 7.63 -3.93
N VAL A 74 4.69 7.24 -3.42
CA VAL A 74 4.30 5.83 -3.34
C VAL A 74 4.05 5.23 -4.73
N ARG A 75 4.72 4.10 -4.99
CA ARG A 75 4.65 3.34 -6.25
C ARG A 75 4.05 1.95 -6.04
N PHE A 76 4.17 1.40 -4.84
CA PHE A 76 3.67 0.07 -4.49
C PHE A 76 2.73 0.20 -3.30
N LEU A 77 1.47 -0.19 -3.48
CA LEU A 77 0.43 -0.15 -2.46
C LEU A 77 -0.16 -1.55 -2.28
N TYR A 78 0.07 -2.14 -1.11
CA TYR A 78 -0.55 -3.40 -0.69
C TYR A 78 -1.50 -3.12 0.46
N LEU A 79 -2.80 -3.10 0.17
CA LEU A 79 -3.90 -2.76 1.07
C LEU A 79 -4.92 -3.91 1.14
N ASP A 80 -4.60 -5.07 0.59
CA ASP A 80 -5.51 -6.22 0.51
C ASP A 80 -5.91 -6.75 1.89
N HIS A 81 -7.11 -7.34 1.96
CA HIS A 81 -7.66 -7.96 3.17
C HIS A 81 -7.67 -7.00 4.37
N ASN A 82 -8.21 -5.79 4.19
CA ASN A 82 -8.56 -4.88 5.27
C ASN A 82 -10.08 -4.67 5.32
N GLU A 83 -10.52 -3.63 6.04
CA GLU A 83 -11.92 -3.27 6.24
C GLU A 83 -12.29 -1.97 5.49
N LEU A 84 -11.59 -1.67 4.38
CA LEU A 84 -11.79 -0.43 3.62
C LEU A 84 -13.13 -0.46 2.86
N PRO A 85 -14.08 0.45 3.13
CA PRO A 85 -15.29 0.59 2.34
C PRO A 85 -15.01 1.29 0.99
N GLU A 86 -15.97 1.21 0.07
CA GLU A 86 -15.86 1.76 -1.30
C GLU A 86 -15.37 3.21 -1.32
N ARG A 87 -15.93 4.07 -0.46
CA ARG A 87 -15.56 5.49 -0.38
C ARG A 87 -14.06 5.71 -0.16
N GLU A 88 -13.40 4.84 0.61
CA GLU A 88 -11.97 4.98 0.91
C GLU A 88 -11.15 4.50 -0.28
N LEU A 89 -11.53 3.39 -0.92
CA LEU A 89 -10.84 2.91 -2.11
C LEU A 89 -10.96 3.90 -3.28
N LEU A 90 -12.08 4.61 -3.41
CA LEU A 90 -12.25 5.68 -4.40
C LEU A 90 -11.30 6.87 -4.15
N MET A 91 -10.78 7.09 -2.94
CA MET A 91 -9.77 8.12 -2.68
C MET A 91 -8.45 7.85 -3.43
N LEU A 92 -8.18 6.59 -3.82
CA LEU A 92 -7.02 6.22 -4.63
C LEU A 92 -7.01 6.93 -6.00
N SER A 93 -8.17 7.39 -6.49
CA SER A 93 -8.28 8.23 -7.70
C SER A 93 -7.53 9.56 -7.59
N GLY A 94 -7.29 10.05 -6.36
CA GLY A 94 -6.55 11.26 -6.07
C GLY A 94 -5.03 11.08 -6.00
N LEU A 95 -4.52 9.84 -6.12
CA LEU A 95 -3.08 9.59 -6.12
C LEU A 95 -2.39 10.23 -7.32
N PRO A 96 -1.11 10.62 -7.19
CA PRO A 96 -0.37 11.15 -8.32
C PRO A 96 -0.39 10.18 -9.51
N ARG A 97 -0.66 10.74 -10.69
CA ARG A 97 -0.78 9.96 -11.93
C ARG A 97 0.60 9.46 -12.37
N HIS A 98 0.62 8.37 -13.12
CA HIS A 98 1.83 7.84 -13.75
C HIS A 98 2.94 7.47 -12.76
N GLN A 99 2.60 6.96 -11.57
CA GLN A 99 3.61 6.47 -10.61
C GLN A 99 3.34 5.06 -10.08
N LEU A 100 2.07 4.67 -9.95
CA LEU A 100 1.73 3.36 -9.39
C LEU A 100 2.25 2.25 -10.32
N GLU A 101 3.00 1.35 -9.72
CA GLU A 101 3.56 0.14 -10.34
C GLU A 101 2.88 -1.11 -9.78
N CYS A 102 2.42 -1.05 -8.54
CA CYS A 102 1.60 -2.10 -7.94
C CYS A 102 0.48 -1.52 -7.08
N LEU A 103 -0.73 -2.07 -7.26
CA LEU A 103 -1.87 -1.82 -6.39
C LEU A 103 -2.55 -3.15 -6.07
N ASP A 104 -2.71 -3.46 -4.80
CA ASP A 104 -3.53 -4.57 -4.34
C ASP A 104 -4.53 -4.08 -3.29
N ILE A 105 -5.82 -4.22 -3.58
CA ILE A 105 -6.94 -3.84 -2.74
C ILE A 105 -7.96 -4.98 -2.58
N GLN A 106 -7.63 -6.17 -3.06
CA GLN A 106 -8.54 -7.33 -3.01
C GLN A 106 -8.91 -7.68 -1.57
N GLY A 107 -10.06 -8.32 -1.36
CA GLY A 107 -10.49 -8.75 -0.02
C GLY A 107 -10.93 -7.62 0.92
N ASN A 108 -10.94 -6.36 0.48
CA ASN A 108 -11.63 -5.28 1.17
C ASN A 108 -13.14 -5.32 0.90
N PRO A 109 -14.00 -4.95 1.86
CA PRO A 109 -15.45 -4.91 1.64
C PRO A 109 -15.89 -3.90 0.57
N GLY A 110 -15.09 -2.85 0.35
CA GLY A 110 -15.30 -1.87 -0.72
C GLY A 110 -14.79 -2.29 -2.09
N PHE A 111 -14.13 -3.43 -2.21
CA PHE A 111 -13.61 -3.90 -3.49
C PHE A 111 -14.76 -4.43 -4.35
N THR A 112 -15.22 -3.61 -5.29
CA THR A 112 -16.29 -3.93 -6.24
C THR A 112 -15.85 -3.64 -7.69
N ASP A 113 -16.61 -4.14 -8.65
CA ASP A 113 -16.37 -3.88 -10.06
C ASP A 113 -16.51 -2.38 -10.38
N GLU A 114 -17.43 -1.67 -9.72
CA GLU A 114 -17.63 -0.22 -9.88
C GLU A 114 -16.40 0.56 -9.41
N VAL A 115 -15.83 0.21 -8.25
CA VAL A 115 -14.58 0.82 -7.77
C VAL A 115 -13.45 0.56 -8.74
N MET A 116 -13.32 -0.67 -9.23
CA MET A 116 -12.27 -1.02 -10.18
C MET A 116 -12.42 -0.27 -11.50
N GLN A 117 -13.64 -0.16 -12.02
CA GLN A 117 -13.93 0.61 -13.21
C GLN A 117 -13.58 2.09 -12.99
N ALA A 118 -14.01 2.68 -11.87
CA ALA A 118 -13.71 4.06 -11.53
C ALA A 118 -12.19 4.32 -11.48
N LEU A 119 -11.40 3.44 -10.87
CA LEU A 119 -9.94 3.58 -10.82
C LEU A 119 -9.28 3.40 -12.19
N MET A 120 -9.80 2.50 -13.04
CA MET A 120 -9.32 2.31 -14.40
C MET A 120 -9.65 3.51 -15.31
N ASP A 121 -10.77 4.17 -15.07
CA ASP A 121 -11.22 5.34 -15.83
C ASP A 121 -10.42 6.61 -15.50
N VAL A 122 -9.71 6.66 -14.36
CA VAL A 122 -8.85 7.79 -14.00
C VAL A 122 -7.65 7.85 -14.97
N PRO A 123 -7.56 8.87 -15.84
CA PRO A 123 -6.51 8.92 -16.84
C PRO A 123 -5.13 8.98 -16.19
N GLY A 124 -4.26 8.04 -16.57
CA GLY A 124 -2.88 8.01 -16.11
C GLY A 124 -2.65 7.33 -14.76
N LEU A 125 -3.68 7.07 -13.94
CA LEU A 125 -3.52 6.46 -12.61
C LEU A 125 -2.82 5.11 -12.70
N LEU A 126 -3.37 4.18 -13.49
CA LEU A 126 -2.86 2.82 -13.64
C LEU A 126 -1.98 2.63 -14.89
N SER A 127 -1.51 3.72 -15.49
CA SER A 127 -0.75 3.69 -16.75
C SER A 127 0.62 3.03 -16.64
N ARG A 128 1.19 2.98 -15.43
CA ARG A 128 2.46 2.30 -15.13
C ARG A 128 2.30 1.03 -14.30
N THR A 129 1.07 0.68 -13.92
CA THR A 129 0.81 -0.46 -13.06
C THR A 129 1.20 -1.76 -13.76
N GLU A 130 2.16 -2.47 -13.20
CA GLU A 130 2.60 -3.77 -13.67
C GLU A 130 1.79 -4.89 -13.01
N PHE A 131 1.38 -4.68 -11.75
CA PHE A 131 0.61 -5.64 -10.97
C PHE A 131 -0.61 -4.98 -10.34
N LEU A 132 -1.78 -5.55 -10.59
CA LEU A 132 -3.06 -5.10 -10.05
C LEU A 132 -3.80 -6.27 -9.43
N ASN A 133 -4.05 -6.23 -8.12
CA ASN A 133 -4.76 -7.26 -7.36
C ASN A 133 -4.20 -8.67 -7.64
N GLY A 134 -2.87 -8.81 -7.55
CA GLY A 134 -2.17 -10.07 -7.85
C GLY A 134 -2.05 -10.44 -9.34
N VAL A 135 -2.70 -9.73 -10.26
CA VAL A 135 -2.64 -9.98 -11.71
C VAL A 135 -1.57 -9.12 -12.36
N ARG A 136 -0.71 -9.74 -13.16
CA ARG A 136 0.27 -9.01 -13.99
C ARG A 136 -0.43 -8.40 -15.21
N LEU A 137 -0.41 -7.07 -15.31
CA LEU A 137 -0.99 -6.33 -16.44
C LEU A 137 0.01 -6.09 -17.57
N ARG A 138 1.30 -6.02 -17.25
CA ARG A 138 2.36 -5.68 -18.20
C ARG A 138 3.57 -6.57 -17.97
N ASP A 139 4.14 -7.08 -19.06
CA ASP A 139 5.46 -7.69 -18.98
C ASP A 139 6.49 -6.59 -18.74
N GLY A 140 7.21 -6.66 -17.61
CA GLY A 140 8.19 -5.68 -17.13
C GLY A 140 9.46 -5.57 -17.98
N ARG A 141 9.33 -5.70 -19.30
CA ARG A 141 10.37 -5.39 -20.27
C ARG A 141 10.20 -3.93 -20.68
N ARG A 142 10.91 -3.04 -19.98
CA ARG A 142 11.40 -1.80 -20.57
C ARG A 142 12.90 -1.95 -20.78
#